data_AF-A0A0F6YNE4-F1
#
_entry.id   AF-A0A0F6YNE4-F1
#
_cell.length_a   1.000
_cell.length_b   1.000
_cell.length_c   1.000
_cell.angle_alpha   90.00
_cell.angle_beta   90.00
_cell.angle_gamma   90.00
#
_symmetry.space_group_name_H-M   'P 1'
#
loop_
_entity.id
_entity.type
_entity.pdbx_description
1 polymer ?
#
loop_
_entity_poly.entity_id
_entity_poly.type
_entity_poly.pdbx_seq_one_letter_code
_entity_poly.pdbx_strand_id
1 'polypeptide(L)'
;MTSDEARDLFGDVIEGSLDPAKKAAFEAALASDPELQDELDAYRMVVRGAAAIGGDAGDQKEGPEASPDLLPGVQSRLRARSRGRFYRDRFAEQAGPRGTLPVLVAILVALLLATGWLAVQSFVQVEGPPSPTTHP
;
A
#
# COMPACT_ATOMS: atom_id res chain seq x y z
N MET A 1 5.28 20.83 -32.23
CA MET A 1 6.04 21.21 -31.02
C MET A 1 7.52 21.17 -31.37
N THR A 2 8.34 21.86 -30.60
CA THR A 2 9.81 21.76 -30.72
C THR A 2 10.33 20.52 -29.97
N SER A 3 11.56 20.08 -30.25
CA SER A 3 12.18 18.96 -29.50
C SER A 3 12.30 19.27 -28.00
N ASP A 4 12.48 20.54 -27.63
CA ASP A 4 12.57 20.97 -26.23
C ASP A 4 11.21 20.86 -25.51
N GLU A 5 10.15 21.36 -26.15
CA GLU A 5 8.76 21.19 -25.67
C GLU A 5 8.37 19.71 -25.56
N ALA A 6 8.92 18.85 -26.42
CA ALA A 6 8.67 17.41 -26.36
C ALA A 6 9.34 16.76 -25.14
N ARG A 7 10.57 17.17 -24.78
CA ARG A 7 11.28 16.66 -23.60
C ARG A 7 10.51 16.90 -22.31
N ASP A 8 9.88 18.08 -22.19
CA ASP A 8 9.04 18.42 -21.04
C ASP A 8 7.84 17.46 -20.87
N LEU A 9 7.40 16.82 -21.96
CA LEU A 9 6.28 15.87 -21.96
C LEU A 9 6.69 14.42 -21.69
N PHE A 10 7.98 14.11 -21.54
CA PHE A 10 8.44 12.71 -21.34
C PHE A 10 7.81 12.03 -20.12
N GLY A 11 7.65 12.77 -19.01
CA GLY A 11 6.98 12.27 -17.81
C GLY A 11 5.52 11.90 -18.10
N ASP A 12 4.76 12.84 -18.64
CA ASP A 12 3.35 12.65 -18.98
C ASP A 12 3.14 11.51 -20.00
N VAL A 13 4.09 11.30 -20.93
CA VAL A 13 4.06 10.18 -21.90
C VAL A 13 4.21 8.84 -21.19
N ILE A 14 5.12 8.73 -20.22
CA ILE A 14 5.34 7.49 -19.45
C ILE A 14 4.19 7.22 -18.49
N GLU A 15 3.57 8.26 -17.93
CA GLU A 15 2.39 8.13 -17.07
C GLU A 15 1.09 7.91 -17.84
N GLY A 16 1.13 7.99 -19.18
CA GLY A 16 -0.04 7.82 -20.04
C GLY A 16 -1.07 8.96 -19.88
N SER A 17 -0.65 10.13 -19.40
CA SER A 17 -1.53 11.25 -19.04
C SER A 17 -1.66 12.33 -20.13
N LEU A 18 -1.06 12.13 -21.31
CA LEU A 18 -1.20 13.07 -22.44
C LEU A 18 -2.61 13.08 -23.02
N ASP A 19 -3.10 14.30 -23.27
CA ASP A 19 -4.24 14.54 -24.14
C ASP A 19 -3.96 14.06 -25.58
N PRO A 20 -4.96 13.49 -26.29
CA PRO A 20 -4.81 13.04 -27.68
C PRO A 20 -4.20 14.06 -28.64
N ALA A 21 -4.52 15.34 -28.51
CA ALA A 21 -3.98 16.40 -29.37
C ALA A 21 -2.48 16.62 -29.14
N LYS A 22 -2.05 16.59 -27.86
CA LYS A 22 -0.63 16.69 -27.50
C LYS A 22 0.13 15.44 -27.92
N LYS A 23 -0.49 14.27 -27.79
CA LYS A 23 0.10 12.98 -28.19
C LYS A 23 0.43 12.97 -29.68
N ALA A 24 -0.51 13.38 -30.54
CA ALA A 24 -0.27 13.46 -31.98
C ALA A 24 0.86 14.44 -32.33
N ALA A 25 0.92 15.58 -31.64
CA ALA A 25 1.99 16.55 -31.85
C ALA A 25 3.36 16.03 -31.36
N PHE A 26 3.38 15.22 -30.30
CA PHE A 26 4.58 14.59 -29.75
C PHE A 26 5.11 13.49 -30.68
N GLU A 27 4.22 12.64 -31.18
CA GLU A 27 4.55 11.62 -32.18
C GLU A 27 5.09 12.26 -33.47
N ALA A 28 4.54 13.39 -33.90
CA ALA A 28 5.06 14.15 -35.03
C ALA A 28 6.48 14.70 -34.77
N ALA A 29 6.77 15.14 -33.54
CA ALA A 29 8.10 15.60 -33.15
C ALA A 29 9.11 14.43 -33.14
N LEU A 30 8.75 13.28 -32.57
CA LEU A 30 9.55 12.06 -32.61
C LEU A 30 9.83 11.57 -34.04
N ALA A 31 8.84 11.66 -34.93
CA ALA A 31 9.02 11.29 -36.33
C ALA A 31 10.00 12.23 -37.07
N SER A 32 10.10 13.49 -36.63
CA SER A 32 11.00 14.48 -37.23
C SER A 32 12.41 14.47 -36.66
N ASP A 33 12.60 13.91 -35.47
CA ASP A 33 13.87 13.95 -34.72
C ASP A 33 14.19 12.57 -34.10
N PRO A 34 15.07 11.78 -34.73
CA PRO A 34 15.45 10.47 -34.22
C PRO A 34 16.27 10.53 -32.92
N GLU A 35 16.99 11.62 -32.66
CA GLU A 35 17.75 11.78 -31.41
C GLU A 35 16.81 11.92 -30.21
N LEU A 36 15.67 12.58 -30.42
CA LEU A 36 14.61 12.71 -29.40
C LEU A 36 14.01 11.34 -29.00
N GLN A 37 13.93 10.40 -29.95
CA GLN A 37 13.49 9.04 -29.67
C GLN A 37 14.51 8.28 -28.80
N ASP A 38 15.81 8.41 -29.10
CA ASP A 38 16.87 7.82 -28.29
C ASP A 38 16.89 8.40 -26.86
N GLU A 39 16.66 9.71 -26.73
CA GLU A 39 16.54 10.38 -25.43
C GLU A 39 15.32 9.86 -24.63
N LEU A 40 14.16 9.68 -25.28
CA LEU A 40 12.97 9.13 -24.64
C LEU A 40 13.22 7.70 -24.14
N ASP A 41 13.93 6.88 -24.91
CA ASP A 41 14.26 5.52 -24.52
C ASP A 41 15.29 5.47 -23.38
N ALA A 42 16.27 6.38 -23.38
CA ALA A 42 17.17 6.57 -22.24
C ALA A 42 16.41 7.00 -20.97
N TYR A 43 15.45 7.92 -21.10
CA TYR A 43 14.60 8.37 -19.99
C TYR A 43 13.76 7.22 -19.41
N ARG A 44 13.12 6.42 -20.27
CA ARG A 44 12.38 5.21 -19.87
C ARG A 44 13.25 4.22 -19.08
N MET A 45 14.50 4.04 -19.49
CA MET A 45 15.44 3.16 -18.79
C MET A 45 15.74 3.67 -17.36
N VAL A 46 15.94 4.98 -17.19
CA VAL A 46 16.16 5.60 -15.87
C VAL A 46 14.94 5.43 -14.97
N VAL A 47 13.74 5.73 -15.47
CA VAL A 47 12.49 5.59 -14.68
C VAL A 47 12.26 4.14 -14.25
N ARG A 48 12.45 3.17 -15.16
CA ARG A 48 12.36 1.73 -14.82
C ARG A 48 13.40 1.30 -13.80
N GLY A 49 14.64 1.80 -13.92
CA GLY A 49 15.70 1.54 -12.96
C GLY A 49 15.37 2.06 -11.56
N ALA A 50 14.81 3.27 -11.47
CA ALA A 50 14.36 3.86 -10.21
C ALA A 50 13.17 3.08 -9.60
N ALA A 51 12.18 2.71 -10.42
CA ALA A 51 11.03 1.92 -9.97
C ALA A 51 11.44 0.54 -9.43
N ALA A 52 12.44 -0.11 -10.05
CA ALA A 52 12.97 -1.39 -9.59
C ALA A 52 13.67 -1.31 -8.23
N ILE A 53 14.25 -0.15 -7.88
CA ILE A 53 14.87 0.12 -6.58
C ILE A 53 13.80 0.45 -5.52
N GLY A 54 12.70 1.09 -5.94
CA GLY A 54 11.62 1.56 -5.06
C GLY A 54 10.71 0.47 -4.48
N GLY A 55 10.78 -0.78 -4.95
CA GLY A 55 10.05 -1.91 -4.37
C GLY A 55 8.53 -1.89 -4.53
N ASP A 56 7.96 -0.85 -5.13
CA ASP A 56 6.53 -0.73 -5.42
C ASP A 56 6.26 -1.17 -6.86
N ALA A 57 6.27 -2.49 -7.07
CA ALA A 57 5.76 -3.10 -8.30
C ALA A 57 4.22 -3.15 -8.26
N GLY A 58 3.60 -2.02 -7.92
CA GLY A 58 2.16 -1.82 -7.89
C GLY A 58 1.70 -1.13 -9.17
N ASP A 59 1.05 -1.89 -10.04
CA ASP A 59 0.00 -1.39 -10.93
C ASP A 59 0.37 -0.49 -12.13
N GLN A 60 1.41 -0.83 -12.89
CA GLN A 60 1.52 -0.35 -14.28
C GLN A 60 0.86 -1.32 -15.26
N LYS A 61 -0.44 -1.11 -15.49
CA LYS A 61 -1.18 -1.62 -16.65
C LYS A 61 -0.94 -0.69 -17.85
N GLU A 62 -0.12 -1.13 -18.80
CA GLU A 62 -0.10 -0.57 -20.15
C GLU A 62 -0.34 -1.70 -21.18
N GLY A 63 -1.40 -1.56 -22.00
CA GLY A 63 -1.57 -2.26 -23.30
C GLY A 63 -2.47 -3.52 -23.33
N PRO A 64 -3.21 -3.77 -24.45
CA PRO A 64 -4.24 -4.81 -24.58
C PRO A 64 -3.69 -6.22 -24.86
N GLU A 65 -2.38 -6.43 -24.75
CA GLU A 65 -1.83 -7.78 -24.72
C GLU A 65 -1.56 -8.12 -23.26
N ALA A 66 -2.49 -8.88 -22.68
CA ALA A 66 -2.34 -9.45 -21.35
C ALA A 66 -1.01 -10.19 -21.28
N SER A 67 0.01 -9.50 -20.79
CA SER A 67 1.34 -10.07 -20.58
C SER A 67 1.12 -11.36 -19.78
N PRO A 68 1.66 -12.51 -20.24
CA PRO A 68 1.43 -13.78 -19.59
C PRO A 68 1.71 -13.63 -18.10
N ASP A 69 0.81 -14.12 -17.24
CA ASP A 69 1.02 -14.04 -15.80
C ASP A 69 2.27 -14.85 -15.43
N LEU A 70 3.42 -14.17 -15.37
CA LEU A 70 4.72 -14.75 -15.05
C LEU A 70 4.89 -14.96 -13.54
N LEU A 71 4.02 -14.36 -12.74
CA LEU A 71 4.08 -14.38 -11.29
C LEU A 71 4.16 -15.81 -10.71
N PRO A 72 3.28 -16.78 -11.10
CA PRO A 72 3.37 -18.15 -10.59
C PRO A 72 4.67 -18.86 -11.01
N GLY A 73 5.17 -18.59 -12.21
CA GLY A 73 6.42 -19.17 -12.71
C GLY A 73 7.65 -18.64 -11.97
N VAL A 74 7.71 -17.32 -11.74
CA VAL A 74 8.79 -16.68 -10.99
C VAL A 74 8.75 -17.11 -9.52
N GLN A 75 7.57 -17.14 -8.90
CA GLN A 75 7.41 -17.55 -7.50
C GLN A 75 7.81 -19.02 -7.28
N SER A 76 7.44 -19.93 -8.17
CA SER A 76 7.83 -21.34 -8.06
C SER A 76 9.35 -21.52 -8.19
N ARG A 77 9.98 -20.84 -9.14
CA ARG A 77 11.43 -20.85 -9.34
C ARG A 77 12.18 -20.21 -8.18
N LEU A 78 11.67 -19.11 -7.64
CA LEU A 78 12.22 -18.45 -6.45
C LEU A 78 12.06 -19.33 -5.21
N ARG A 79 10.92 -20.02 -5.03
CA ARG A 79 10.69 -20.95 -3.91
C ARG A 79 11.61 -22.15 -3.98
N ALA A 80 11.82 -22.73 -5.17
CA ALA A 80 12.74 -23.84 -5.39
C ALA A 80 14.19 -23.45 -5.08
N ARG A 81 14.64 -22.28 -5.55
CA ARG A 81 16.01 -21.78 -5.34
C ARG A 81 16.25 -21.28 -3.91
N SER A 82 15.25 -20.66 -3.29
CA SER A 82 15.33 -20.19 -1.90
C SER A 82 15.06 -21.29 -0.86
N ARG A 83 14.67 -22.50 -1.29
CA ARG A 83 14.18 -23.58 -0.40
C ARG A 83 13.10 -23.10 0.58
N GLY A 84 12.31 -22.12 0.18
CA GLY A 84 11.29 -21.50 1.02
C GLY A 84 11.79 -20.42 2.00
N ARG A 85 13.08 -20.08 2.07
CA ARG A 85 13.60 -19.10 3.06
C ARG A 85 12.89 -17.74 3.10
N PHE A 86 12.35 -17.28 1.98
CA PHE A 86 11.70 -15.95 1.88
C PHE A 86 10.20 -15.94 2.14
N TYR A 87 9.52 -17.09 2.03
CA TYR A 87 8.06 -17.19 2.19
C TYR A 87 7.61 -18.24 3.21
N ARG A 88 8.53 -19.08 3.69
CA ARG A 88 8.30 -19.99 4.80
C ARG A 88 8.60 -19.21 6.08
N ASP A 89 7.60 -19.17 6.94
CA ASP A 89 7.75 -19.02 8.39
C ASP A 89 7.76 -17.63 9.03
N ARG A 90 7.64 -16.49 8.32
CA ARG A 90 7.47 -15.19 9.05
C ARG A 90 6.10 -15.01 9.71
N PHE A 91 5.03 -15.61 9.17
CA PHE A 91 3.71 -15.60 9.82
C PHE A 91 3.61 -16.62 10.96
N ALA A 92 4.41 -17.69 10.93
CA ALA A 92 4.45 -18.70 11.98
C ALA A 92 5.46 -18.35 13.10
N GLU A 93 6.51 -17.58 12.81
CA GLU A 93 7.54 -17.17 13.77
C GLU A 93 7.10 -16.04 14.73
N GLN A 94 5.92 -15.43 14.54
CA GLN A 94 5.37 -14.49 15.53
C GLN A 94 4.83 -15.16 16.80
N ALA A 95 4.91 -16.50 16.91
CA ALA A 95 4.65 -17.25 18.14
C ALA A 95 5.85 -17.29 19.10
N GLY A 96 6.64 -16.20 19.17
CA GLY A 96 7.61 -15.98 20.24
C GLY A 96 6.96 -15.27 21.45
N PRO A 97 7.66 -15.13 22.60
CA PRO A 97 7.17 -14.44 23.80
C PRO A 97 6.78 -12.95 23.61
N ARG A 98 6.89 -12.41 22.38
CA ARG A 98 6.39 -11.10 21.97
C ARG A 98 4.90 -11.10 21.53
N GLY A 99 4.31 -12.27 21.25
CA GLY A 99 2.88 -12.38 20.89
C GLY A 99 1.91 -12.33 22.08
N THR A 100 2.40 -12.51 23.30
CA THR A 100 1.57 -12.45 24.53
C THR A 100 1.38 -11.03 25.06
N LEU A 101 2.26 -10.10 24.72
CA LEU A 101 2.20 -8.70 25.14
C LEU A 101 0.89 -8.00 24.71
N PRO A 102 0.41 -8.09 23.46
CA PRO A 102 -0.87 -7.49 23.09
C PRO A 102 -2.06 -8.14 23.82
N VAL A 103 -1.99 -9.44 24.11
CA VAL A 103 -3.04 -10.17 24.86
C VAL A 103 -3.07 -9.68 26.32
N LEU A 104 -1.92 -9.52 26.96
CA LEU A 104 -1.83 -9.00 28.33
C LEU A 104 -2.34 -7.55 28.42
N VAL A 105 -2.01 -6.71 27.44
CA VAL A 105 -2.54 -5.34 27.36
C VAL A 105 -4.05 -5.35 27.18
N ALA A 106 -4.58 -6.20 26.31
CA ALA A 106 -6.03 -6.33 26.11
C ALA A 106 -6.75 -6.77 27.40
N ILE A 107 -6.19 -7.74 28.13
CA ILE A 107 -6.72 -8.20 29.42
C ILE A 107 -6.70 -7.04 30.44
N LEU A 108 -5.60 -6.30 30.54
CA LEU A 108 -5.48 -5.16 31.46
C LEU A 108 -6.53 -4.09 31.15
N VAL A 109 -6.72 -3.73 29.87
CA VAL A 109 -7.74 -2.76 29.43
C VAL A 109 -9.14 -3.26 29.77
N ALA A 110 -9.44 -4.55 29.53
CA ALA A 110 -10.73 -5.13 29.87
C ALA A 110 -11.02 -5.08 31.38
N LEU A 111 -10.00 -5.33 32.22
CA LEU A 111 -10.12 -5.22 33.67
C LEU A 111 -10.39 -3.77 34.11
N LEU A 112 -9.68 -2.79 33.55
CA LEU A 112 -9.92 -1.38 33.85
C LEU A 112 -11.35 -0.96 33.50
N LEU A 113 -11.85 -1.36 32.33
CA LEU A 113 -13.23 -1.10 31.92
C LEU A 113 -14.25 -1.78 32.84
N ALA A 114 -14.02 -3.04 33.22
CA ALA A 114 -14.89 -3.77 34.14
C ALA A 114 -14.93 -3.11 35.53
N THR A 115 -13.78 -2.69 36.07
CA THR A 115 -13.72 -1.99 37.36
C THR A 115 -14.43 -0.63 37.32
N GLY A 116 -14.25 0.15 36.25
CA GLY A 116 -14.95 1.41 36.06
C GLY A 116 -16.48 1.22 35.97
N TRP A 117 -16.92 0.21 35.22
CA TRP A 117 -18.34 -0.16 35.11
C TRP A 117 -18.95 -0.52 36.47
N LEU A 118 -18.27 -1.38 37.25
CA LEU A 118 -18.72 -1.78 38.57
C LEU A 118 -18.77 -0.59 39.54
N ALA A 119 -17.80 0.32 39.48
CA ALA A 119 -17.79 1.54 40.28
C ALA A 119 -19.04 2.38 39.99
N VAL A 120 -19.33 2.66 38.71
CA VAL A 120 -20.53 3.40 38.30
C VAL A 120 -21.80 2.72 38.82
N GLN A 121 -21.93 1.41 38.67
CA GLN A 121 -23.08 0.67 39.17
C GLN A 121 -23.23 0.78 40.70
N SER A 122 -22.12 0.78 41.44
CA SER A 122 -22.15 0.87 42.91
C SER A 122 -22.62 2.22 43.42
N PHE A 123 -22.27 3.33 42.76
CA PHE A 123 -22.70 4.67 43.18
C PHE A 123 -24.17 4.95 42.85
N VAL A 124 -24.68 4.43 41.72
CA VAL A 124 -26.08 4.64 41.29
C VAL A 124 -27.10 3.95 42.23
N GLN A 125 -26.70 2.89 42.95
CA GLN A 125 -27.58 2.16 43.88
C GLN A 125 -27.75 2.84 45.25
N VAL A 126 -26.91 3.83 45.60
CA VAL A 126 -26.93 4.47 46.94
C VAL A 126 -28.03 5.54 47.06
N GLU A 127 -28.56 6.04 45.95
CA GLU A 127 -29.70 6.96 45.91
C GLU A 127 -31.04 6.20 45.91
N GLY A 128 -31.27 5.36 46.93
CA GLY A 128 -32.60 4.82 47.21
C GLY A 128 -33.51 5.93 47.78
N PRO A 129 -34.80 6.04 47.37
CA PRO A 129 -35.67 7.15 47.78
C PRO A 129 -35.87 7.18 49.30
N PRO A 130 -35.95 8.37 49.94
CA PRO A 130 -36.20 8.47 51.37
C PRO A 130 -37.57 7.86 51.70
N SER A 131 -37.59 6.96 52.70
CA SER A 131 -38.81 6.34 53.22
C SER A 131 -39.86 7.39 53.57
N PRO A 132 -41.15 7.20 53.23
CA PRO A 132 -42.19 8.16 53.55
C PRO A 132 -42.37 8.26 55.07
N THR A 133 -41.98 9.40 55.63
CA THR A 133 -42.22 9.73 57.03
C THR A 133 -43.73 9.79 57.27
N THR A 134 -44.27 8.75 57.87
CA THR A 134 -45.67 8.72 58.30
C THR A 134 -45.77 9.54 59.58
N HIS A 135 -46.27 10.78 59.48
CA HIS A 135 -46.60 11.57 60.66
C HIS A 135 -48.02 11.19 61.16
N PRO A 136 -48.20 10.96 62.48
CA PRO A 136 -49.49 10.67 63.10
C PRO A 136 -50.40 11.91 63.23
#